data_AF-A0A846D224-F1
#
_entry.id   AF-A0A846D224-F1
#
_cell.length_a   1.000
_cell.length_b   1.000
_cell.length_c   1.000
_cell.angle_alpha   90.00
_cell.angle_beta   90.00
_cell.angle_gamma   90.00
#
_symmetry.space_group_name_H-M   'P 1'
#
loop_
_entity.id
_entity.type
_entity.pdbx_description
1 polymer ?
#
loop_
_entity_poly.entity_id
_entity_poly.type
_entity_poly.pdbx_seq_one_letter_code
_entity_poly.pdbx_strand_id
1 'polypeptide(L)'
;MASIPNPTLAAGLAALKQGNYQDAIAHLEGVCEMELDDSIVTEASQSLVEAYPKHGQPEKAIALCQHLREHPDPQIQEWAAKTEAELITKYPVAAKSPTDATGFTPLEDQASSPLKLSRKPNQTASSSSLLPVPYSPPDIPTLYTPRPRWRNCGRAQHWHPLKSAKMERLWLVAITVAIAFFWLLRVLVEFAMETINSILVELPWFQPFQLLYRDPTVALEITLAIL
;
A
#
# COMPACT_ATOMS: atom_id res chain seq x y z
N MET A 1 11.27 7.98 -21.52
CA MET A 1 11.61 7.42 -20.20
C MET A 1 12.98 7.93 -19.81
N ALA A 2 13.09 8.68 -18.72
CA ALA A 2 14.37 9.02 -18.10
C ALA A 2 14.51 8.12 -16.87
N SER A 3 15.48 7.20 -16.88
CA SER A 3 15.71 6.30 -15.75
C SER A 3 16.31 7.10 -14.59
N ILE A 4 15.53 7.35 -13.54
CA ILE A 4 16.01 8.02 -12.34
C ILE A 4 16.73 6.98 -11.45
N PRO A 5 17.98 7.21 -11.04
CA PRO A 5 18.68 6.27 -10.17
C PRO A 5 18.06 6.28 -8.76
N ASN A 6 17.46 5.15 -8.38
CA ASN A 6 16.73 4.91 -7.12
C ASN A 6 15.40 5.69 -7.03
N PRO A 7 14.35 5.28 -7.77
CA PRO A 7 12.99 5.72 -7.48
C PRO A 7 12.62 5.29 -6.05
N THR A 8 12.01 6.19 -5.29
CA THR A 8 11.52 5.89 -3.92
C THR A 8 10.25 6.69 -3.65
N LEU A 9 9.30 6.09 -2.95
CA LEU A 9 7.99 6.69 -2.69
C LEU A 9 8.13 8.04 -1.95
N ALA A 10 9.05 8.10 -0.98
CA ALA A 10 9.36 9.32 -0.25
C ALA A 10 9.91 10.46 -1.13
N ALA A 11 10.66 10.15 -2.20
CA ALA A 11 11.12 11.16 -3.16
C ALA A 11 9.97 11.66 -4.06
N GLY A 12 9.13 10.74 -4.56
CA GLY A 12 7.92 11.07 -5.31
C GLY A 12 6.98 12.01 -4.54
N LEU A 13 6.60 11.63 -3.31
CA LEU A 13 5.77 12.46 -2.44
C LEU A 13 6.42 13.80 -2.06
N ALA A 14 7.75 13.86 -1.95
CA ALA A 14 8.47 15.11 -1.73
C ALA A 14 8.46 16.03 -2.96
N ALA A 15 8.55 15.48 -4.17
CA ALA A 15 8.45 16.23 -5.41
C ALA A 15 7.03 16.76 -5.65
N LEU A 16 5.98 15.98 -5.34
CA LEU A 16 4.58 16.47 -5.37
C LEU A 16 4.38 17.69 -4.46
N LYS A 17 4.95 17.66 -3.25
CA LYS A 17 4.86 18.76 -2.28
C LYS A 17 5.68 20.01 -2.68
N GLN A 18 6.59 19.87 -3.64
CA GLN A 18 7.34 20.98 -4.24
C GLN A 18 6.71 21.52 -5.53
N GLY A 19 5.68 20.85 -6.07
CA GLY A 19 5.07 21.19 -7.37
C GLY A 19 5.84 20.64 -8.58
N ASN A 20 6.91 19.87 -8.37
CA ASN A 20 7.69 19.23 -9.42
C ASN A 20 6.98 17.96 -9.92
N TYR A 21 5.82 18.10 -10.56
CA TYR A 21 5.00 16.97 -10.97
C TYR A 21 5.69 16.02 -11.96
N GLN A 22 6.58 16.54 -12.81
CA GLN A 22 7.37 15.74 -13.74
C GLN A 22 8.35 14.79 -13.02
N ASP A 23 9.14 15.32 -12.07
CA ASP A 23 10.06 14.53 -11.25
C ASP A 23 9.29 13.54 -10.36
N ALA A 24 8.15 13.98 -9.83
CA ALA A 24 7.29 13.15 -8.99
C ALA A 24 6.71 11.95 -9.76
N ILE A 25 6.17 12.17 -10.96
CA ILE A 25 5.65 11.10 -11.82
C ILE A 25 6.77 10.10 -12.13
N ALA A 26 7.94 10.56 -12.58
CA ALA A 26 9.04 9.66 -12.90
C ALA A 26 9.60 8.89 -11.67
N HIS A 27 9.57 9.49 -10.47
CA HIS A 27 9.89 8.77 -9.23
C HIS A 27 8.82 7.73 -8.85
N LEU A 28 7.53 8.01 -9.04
CA LEU A 28 6.44 7.12 -8.64
C LEU A 28 6.15 6.01 -9.67
N GLU A 29 6.25 6.31 -10.98
CA GLU A 29 6.26 5.31 -12.07
C GLU A 29 7.37 4.27 -11.79
N GLY A 30 8.59 4.74 -11.49
CA GLY A 30 9.71 3.85 -11.15
C GLY A 30 9.53 3.06 -9.84
N VAL A 31 8.72 3.54 -8.88
CA VAL A 31 8.35 2.74 -7.69
C VAL A 31 7.40 1.62 -8.09
N CYS A 32 6.37 1.91 -8.89
CA CYS A 32 5.43 0.90 -9.38
C CYS A 32 6.09 -0.15 -10.31
N GLU A 33 7.21 0.17 -10.96
CA GLU A 33 7.99 -0.78 -11.78
C GLU A 33 9.03 -1.60 -10.98
N MET A 34 9.52 -1.10 -9.83
CA MET A 34 10.64 -1.71 -9.11
C MET A 34 10.27 -2.38 -7.78
N GLU A 35 9.22 -1.92 -7.09
CA GLU A 35 8.79 -2.50 -5.82
C GLU A 35 7.83 -3.69 -6.04
N LEU A 36 7.98 -4.74 -5.23
CA LEU A 36 7.11 -5.92 -5.23
C LEU A 36 6.15 -5.95 -4.02
N ASP A 37 6.10 -4.86 -3.24
CA ASP A 37 5.18 -4.71 -2.12
C ASP A 37 3.91 -4.00 -2.58
N ASP A 38 2.80 -4.75 -2.63
CA ASP A 38 1.48 -4.24 -3.06
C ASP A 38 1.07 -2.98 -2.29
N SER A 39 1.47 -2.82 -1.01
CA SER A 39 1.14 -1.62 -0.23
C SER A 39 1.90 -0.38 -0.71
N ILE A 40 3.16 -0.54 -1.12
CA ILE A 40 3.99 0.55 -1.64
C ILE A 40 3.56 0.90 -3.07
N VAL A 41 3.24 -0.10 -3.90
CA VAL A 41 2.73 0.10 -5.26
C VAL A 41 1.33 0.76 -5.23
N THR A 42 0.47 0.42 -4.26
CA THR A 42 -0.85 1.07 -4.13
C THR A 42 -0.75 2.51 -3.62
N GLU A 43 0.10 2.84 -2.64
CA GLU A 43 0.34 4.23 -2.24
C GLU A 43 1.00 5.06 -3.38
N ALA A 44 1.93 4.47 -4.13
CA ALA A 44 2.57 5.12 -5.29
C ALA A 44 1.58 5.38 -6.44
N SER A 45 0.69 4.42 -6.74
CA SER A 45 -0.33 4.57 -7.77
C SER A 45 -1.44 5.56 -7.36
N GLN A 46 -1.87 5.57 -6.09
CA GLN A 46 -2.77 6.61 -5.56
C GLN A 46 -2.17 8.02 -5.69
N SER A 47 -0.88 8.19 -5.37
CA SER A 47 -0.20 9.48 -5.50
C SER A 47 0.09 9.87 -6.96
N LEU A 48 0.25 8.92 -7.89
CA LEU A 48 0.26 9.17 -9.34
C LEU A 48 -1.08 9.75 -9.84
N VAL A 49 -2.22 9.23 -9.38
CA VAL A 49 -3.55 9.76 -9.71
C VAL A 49 -3.71 11.22 -9.29
N GLU A 50 -3.09 11.64 -8.17
CA GLU A 50 -3.05 13.05 -7.77
C GLU A 50 -2.05 13.90 -8.59
N ALA A 51 -0.97 13.28 -9.09
CA ALA A 51 0.09 13.92 -9.86
C ALA A 51 -0.30 14.23 -11.31
N TYR A 52 -0.85 13.23 -12.01
CA TYR A 52 -1.21 13.29 -13.42
C TYR A 52 -2.10 14.49 -13.82
N PRO A 53 -3.23 14.81 -13.14
CA PRO A 53 -4.05 15.96 -13.51
C PRO A 53 -3.33 17.29 -13.28
N LYS A 54 -2.46 17.39 -12.27
CA LYS A 54 -1.64 18.59 -12.00
C LYS A 54 -0.54 18.79 -13.04
N HIS A 55 -0.04 17.70 -13.64
CA HIS A 55 0.86 17.70 -14.79
C HIS A 55 0.13 17.85 -16.15
N GLY A 56 -1.20 18.02 -16.17
CA GLY A 56 -1.97 18.16 -17.40
C GLY A 56 -2.18 16.86 -18.20
N GLN A 57 -2.07 15.69 -17.56
CA GLN A 57 -2.33 14.37 -18.16
C GLN A 57 -3.50 13.63 -17.45
N PRO A 58 -4.69 14.25 -17.28
CA PRO A 58 -5.82 13.65 -16.54
C PRO A 58 -6.32 12.32 -17.13
N GLU A 59 -6.14 12.09 -18.44
CA GLU A 59 -6.48 10.83 -19.13
C GLU A 59 -5.78 9.62 -18.49
N LYS A 60 -4.49 9.75 -18.17
CA LYS A 60 -3.73 8.69 -17.47
C LYS A 60 -4.23 8.46 -16.05
N ALA A 61 -4.68 9.51 -15.35
CA ALA A 61 -5.23 9.38 -14.00
C ALA A 61 -6.51 8.54 -14.01
N ILE A 62 -7.40 8.79 -14.99
CA ILE A 62 -8.65 8.04 -15.18
C ILE A 62 -8.37 6.58 -15.51
N ALA A 63 -7.45 6.30 -16.45
CA ALA A 63 -7.06 4.93 -16.79
C ALA A 63 -6.44 4.17 -15.60
N LEU A 64 -5.62 4.85 -14.78
CA LEU A 64 -5.02 4.27 -13.57
C LEU A 64 -6.08 3.98 -12.50
N CYS A 65 -7.07 4.86 -12.30
CA CYS A 65 -8.24 4.56 -11.45
C CYS A 65 -9.00 3.33 -11.94
N GLN A 66 -9.17 3.15 -13.25
CA GLN A 66 -9.87 1.99 -13.80
C GLN A 66 -9.15 0.67 -13.46
N HIS A 67 -7.82 0.61 -13.56
CA HIS A 67 -7.06 -0.55 -13.09
C HIS A 67 -7.12 -0.76 -11.58
N LEU A 68 -7.13 0.31 -10.77
CA LEU A 68 -7.30 0.18 -9.31
C LEU A 68 -8.70 -0.33 -8.90
N ARG A 69 -9.71 -0.22 -9.77
CA ARG A 69 -11.02 -0.85 -9.56
C ARG A 69 -11.01 -2.37 -9.83
N GLU A 70 -9.95 -2.91 -10.42
CA GLU A 70 -9.74 -4.35 -10.60
C GLU A 70 -8.98 -4.99 -9.41
N HIS A 71 -8.45 -4.18 -8.49
CA HIS A 71 -7.68 -4.62 -7.32
C HIS A 71 -8.56 -5.40 -6.32
N PRO A 72 -8.07 -6.46 -5.65
CA PRO A 72 -8.86 -7.28 -4.72
C PRO A 72 -9.24 -6.59 -3.39
N ASP A 73 -8.76 -5.37 -3.12
CA ASP A 73 -9.08 -4.61 -1.90
C ASP A 73 -10.31 -3.70 -2.12
N PRO A 74 -11.42 -3.90 -1.37
CA PRO A 74 -12.61 -3.06 -1.51
C PRO A 74 -12.38 -1.58 -1.16
N GLN A 75 -11.43 -1.24 -0.29
CA GLN A 75 -11.12 0.17 0.01
C GLN A 75 -10.53 0.87 -1.21
N ILE A 76 -9.65 0.19 -1.94
CA ILE A 76 -9.01 0.71 -3.16
C ILE A 76 -10.03 0.81 -4.29
N GLN A 77 -10.93 -0.17 -4.44
CA GLN A 77 -12.04 -0.10 -5.41
C GLN A 77 -12.97 1.10 -5.12
N GLU A 78 -13.40 1.29 -3.87
CA GLU A 78 -14.25 2.42 -3.47
C GLU A 78 -13.55 3.76 -3.67
N TRP A 79 -12.27 3.87 -3.30
CA TRP A 79 -11.46 5.07 -3.50
C TRP A 79 -11.36 5.41 -4.99
N ALA A 80 -10.99 4.43 -5.82
CA ALA A 80 -10.77 4.63 -7.24
C ALA A 80 -12.05 5.01 -7.99
N ALA A 81 -13.21 4.43 -7.64
CA ALA A 81 -14.50 4.82 -8.20
C ALA A 81 -14.91 6.25 -7.82
N LYS A 82 -14.61 6.70 -6.59
CA LYS A 82 -14.87 8.08 -6.14
C LYS A 82 -13.96 9.09 -6.84
N THR A 83 -12.66 8.80 -6.95
CA THR A 83 -11.70 9.69 -7.63
C THR A 83 -11.92 9.74 -9.14
N GLU A 84 -12.28 8.63 -9.79
CA GLU A 84 -12.64 8.61 -11.21
C GLU A 84 -13.83 9.54 -11.51
N ALA A 85 -14.89 9.47 -10.71
CA ALA A 85 -16.06 10.34 -10.85
C ALA A 85 -15.71 11.83 -10.63
N GLU A 86 -14.85 12.14 -9.66
CA GLU A 86 -14.36 13.51 -9.41
C GLU A 86 -13.50 14.02 -10.57
N LEU A 87 -12.61 13.19 -11.11
CA LEU A 87 -11.74 13.53 -12.25
C LEU A 87 -12.55 13.76 -13.53
N ILE A 88 -13.53 12.91 -13.84
CA ILE A 88 -14.44 13.08 -15.00
C ILE A 88 -15.25 14.38 -14.85
N THR A 89 -15.69 14.71 -13.63
CA THR A 89 -16.42 15.96 -13.34
C THR A 89 -15.54 17.20 -13.53
N LYS A 90 -14.26 17.13 -13.13
CA LYS A 90 -13.28 18.23 -13.27
C LYS A 90 -12.71 18.38 -14.68
N TYR A 91 -12.59 17.29 -15.44
CA TYR A 91 -11.95 17.25 -16.76
C TYR A 91 -12.86 16.62 -17.84
N PRO A 92 -14.02 17.22 -18.16
CA PRO A 92 -15.02 16.63 -19.05
C PRO A 92 -14.57 16.49 -20.52
N VAL A 93 -13.41 17.04 -20.90
CA VAL A 93 -12.76 16.85 -22.21
C VAL A 93 -11.88 15.61 -22.23
N ALA A 94 -11.19 15.29 -21.13
CA ALA A 94 -10.35 14.09 -21.00
C ALA A 94 -11.19 12.80 -21.02
N ALA A 95 -12.45 12.87 -20.58
CA ALA A 95 -13.43 11.80 -20.74
C ALA A 95 -14.02 11.68 -22.17
N LYS A 96 -13.57 12.51 -23.13
CA LYS A 96 -14.17 12.70 -24.46
C LYS A 96 -13.15 12.98 -25.57
N SER A 97 -12.16 12.11 -25.77
CA SER A 97 -11.36 12.12 -27.00
C SER A 97 -10.74 10.75 -27.33
N PRO A 98 -10.72 10.30 -28.61
CA PRO A 98 -11.43 10.81 -29.78
C PRO A 98 -12.22 9.72 -30.54
N THR A 99 -13.52 9.59 -30.26
CA THR A 99 -14.47 8.87 -31.14
C THR A 99 -15.30 9.88 -31.93
N ASP A 100 -14.66 10.61 -32.84
CA ASP A 100 -15.29 11.30 -33.98
C ASP A 100 -14.19 12.01 -34.81
N ALA A 101 -13.68 11.36 -35.87
CA ALA A 101 -12.94 12.00 -36.99
C ALA A 101 -12.46 11.06 -38.12
N THR A 102 -12.63 9.73 -38.05
CA THR A 102 -12.23 8.84 -39.17
C THR A 102 -13.35 7.88 -39.55
N GLY A 103 -14.03 8.17 -40.67
CA GLY A 103 -15.07 7.30 -41.21
C GLY A 103 -14.49 6.07 -41.90
N PHE A 104 -14.49 4.93 -41.20
CA PHE A 104 -14.35 3.60 -41.82
C PHE A 104 -15.50 2.70 -41.35
N THR A 105 -16.46 2.47 -42.25
CA THR A 105 -17.53 1.49 -42.07
C THR A 105 -17.03 0.06 -42.24
N PRO A 106 -17.60 -0.93 -41.52
CA PRO A 106 -17.18 -2.33 -41.59
C PRO A 106 -17.65 -3.03 -42.87
N LEU A 107 -17.06 -4.20 -43.17
CA LEU A 107 -17.70 -5.20 -44.05
C LEU A 107 -17.19 -6.63 -43.75
N GLU A 108 -18.16 -7.53 -43.54
CA GLU A 108 -18.22 -9.00 -43.61
C GLU A 108 -17.00 -9.95 -43.49
N ASP A 109 -17.28 -11.09 -42.84
CA ASP A 109 -16.51 -12.34 -42.88
C ASP A 109 -16.28 -12.90 -44.30
N GLN A 110 -15.13 -13.57 -44.50
CA GLN A 110 -15.14 -14.83 -45.26
C GLN A 110 -14.05 -15.81 -44.80
N ALA A 111 -14.40 -17.10 -44.74
CA ALA A 111 -13.61 -18.14 -44.07
C ALA A 111 -12.89 -19.11 -45.03
N SER A 112 -11.67 -19.54 -44.67
CA SER A 112 -11.00 -20.79 -45.07
C SER A 112 -9.59 -20.86 -44.46
N SER A 113 -8.98 -22.01 -44.15
CA SER A 113 -9.46 -23.41 -43.99
C SER A 113 -8.41 -24.20 -43.15
N PRO A 114 -8.75 -25.34 -42.52
CA PRO A 114 -7.94 -25.94 -41.43
C PRO A 114 -7.04 -27.15 -41.84
N LEU A 115 -6.34 -27.71 -40.82
CA LEU A 115 -5.55 -28.98 -40.81
C LEU A 115 -4.10 -28.86 -41.35
N LYS A 116 -3.12 -29.71 -40.97
CA LYS A 116 -3.18 -31.04 -40.31
C LYS A 116 -1.88 -31.36 -39.54
N LEU A 117 -1.99 -32.04 -38.38
CA LEU A 117 -0.84 -32.60 -37.64
C LEU A 117 -0.58 -34.06 -38.03
N SER A 118 0.69 -34.49 -38.16
CA SER A 118 1.03 -35.92 -38.33
C SER A 118 2.49 -36.24 -37.95
N ARG A 119 2.70 -37.23 -37.07
CA ARG A 119 3.97 -37.94 -36.88
C ARG A 119 3.67 -39.43 -36.62
N LYS A 120 4.50 -40.31 -37.16
CA LYS A 120 4.21 -41.74 -37.38
C LYS A 120 4.88 -42.63 -36.31
N PRO A 121 4.22 -43.67 -35.77
CA PRO A 121 4.83 -44.64 -34.85
C PRO A 121 5.40 -45.87 -35.58
N ASN A 122 6.33 -46.60 -34.94
CA ASN A 122 6.28 -48.07 -34.94
C ASN A 122 7.19 -48.74 -33.87
N GLN A 123 6.90 -50.00 -33.58
CA GLN A 123 7.79 -51.00 -32.94
C GLN A 123 8.10 -52.10 -33.99
N THR A 124 8.64 -53.31 -33.78
CA THR A 124 9.09 -54.19 -32.64
C THR A 124 10.12 -55.19 -33.28
N ALA A 125 10.76 -56.23 -32.71
CA ALA A 125 10.88 -56.95 -31.43
C ALA A 125 12.18 -57.82 -31.49
N SER A 126 12.32 -58.82 -30.59
CA SER A 126 13.07 -60.10 -30.79
C SER A 126 14.60 -60.10 -30.54
N SER A 127 15.24 -61.09 -29.90
CA SER A 127 14.81 -62.19 -29.00
C SER A 127 16.02 -62.84 -28.29
N SER A 128 15.75 -63.64 -27.23
CA SER A 128 16.47 -64.89 -26.83
C SER A 128 17.23 -64.93 -25.48
N SER A 129 16.67 -65.77 -24.59
CA SER A 129 17.36 -66.86 -23.85
C SER A 129 18.12 -66.66 -22.51
N LEU A 130 17.43 -67.11 -21.46
CA LEU A 130 17.85 -68.14 -20.46
C LEU A 130 18.66 -67.78 -19.19
N LEU A 131 18.18 -68.41 -18.10
CA LEU A 131 18.70 -68.57 -16.72
C LEU A 131 18.69 -67.34 -15.77
N PRO A 132 18.20 -67.50 -14.52
CA PRO A 132 18.24 -66.43 -13.52
C PRO A 132 19.57 -66.42 -12.77
N VAL A 133 20.35 -65.35 -12.95
CA VAL A 133 21.47 -64.98 -12.10
C VAL A 133 20.92 -64.56 -10.71
N PRO A 134 21.58 -64.86 -9.57
CA PRO A 134 21.18 -64.33 -8.28
C PRO A 134 21.11 -62.81 -8.31
N TYR A 135 19.98 -62.25 -7.86
CA TYR A 135 19.71 -60.81 -7.91
C TYR A 135 20.64 -60.05 -6.97
N SER A 136 21.72 -59.51 -7.51
CA SER A 136 22.34 -58.31 -6.95
C SER A 136 21.33 -57.17 -7.11
N PRO A 137 21.07 -56.35 -6.06
CA PRO A 137 20.27 -55.15 -6.25
C PRO A 137 20.94 -54.26 -7.32
N PRO A 138 20.16 -53.63 -8.21
CA PRO A 138 20.71 -52.77 -9.24
C PRO A 138 21.40 -51.56 -8.60
N ASP A 139 22.50 -51.10 -9.21
CA ASP A 139 23.08 -49.80 -8.89
C ASP A 139 22.00 -48.74 -9.05
N ILE A 140 21.53 -48.21 -7.92
CA ILE A 140 20.52 -47.17 -7.89
C ILE A 140 21.11 -45.97 -8.65
N PRO A 141 20.50 -45.51 -9.76
CA PRO A 141 21.00 -44.33 -10.45
C PRO A 141 20.95 -43.19 -9.45
N THR A 142 22.12 -42.69 -9.04
CA THR A 142 22.23 -41.76 -7.93
C THR A 142 21.45 -40.51 -8.30
N LEU A 143 20.29 -40.32 -7.65
CA LEU A 143 19.46 -39.15 -7.85
C LEU A 143 20.30 -37.94 -7.50
N TYR A 144 20.79 -37.26 -8.55
CA TYR A 144 21.61 -36.07 -8.45
C TYR A 144 20.72 -34.94 -7.96
N THR A 145 20.51 -34.96 -6.64
CA THR A 145 19.98 -33.85 -5.87
C THR A 145 21.14 -32.86 -5.76
N PRO A 146 21.15 -31.74 -6.51
CA PRO A 146 22.17 -30.73 -6.32
C PRO A 146 22.01 -30.18 -4.92
N ARG A 147 22.86 -30.62 -3.97
CA ARG A 147 22.87 -30.05 -2.62
C ARG A 147 22.95 -28.53 -2.77
N PRO A 148 22.01 -27.74 -2.22
CA PRO A 148 21.97 -26.30 -2.42
C PRO A 148 23.19 -25.66 -1.74
N ARG A 149 24.30 -25.61 -2.48
CA ARG A 149 25.56 -25.02 -2.03
C ARG A 149 25.34 -23.51 -1.95
N TRP A 150 25.12 -23.03 -0.73
CA TRP A 150 24.96 -21.60 -0.45
C TRP A 150 26.15 -20.84 -1.04
N ARG A 151 25.90 -20.09 -2.11
CA ARG A 151 26.96 -19.65 -3.03
C ARG A 151 27.65 -18.37 -2.55
N ASN A 152 26.94 -17.58 -1.75
CA ASN A 152 27.38 -16.32 -1.16
C ASN A 152 27.19 -16.35 0.38
N CYS A 153 28.12 -16.96 1.12
CA CYS A 153 28.13 -16.97 2.60
C CYS A 153 28.74 -15.70 3.23
N GLY A 154 28.76 -14.58 2.50
CA GLY A 154 29.36 -13.33 2.98
C GLY A 154 28.50 -12.65 4.03
N ARG A 155 29.06 -12.34 5.21
CA ARG A 155 28.44 -11.34 6.11
C ARG A 155 28.45 -9.98 5.41
N ALA A 156 27.43 -9.16 5.69
CA ALA A 156 27.43 -7.75 5.28
C ALA A 156 28.67 -7.05 5.85
N GLN A 157 29.57 -6.62 4.96
CA GLN A 157 30.80 -5.90 5.31
C GLN A 157 30.54 -4.40 5.53
N HIS A 158 29.56 -3.84 4.82
CA HIS A 158 29.18 -2.45 4.87
C HIS A 158 27.75 -2.33 5.40
N TRP A 159 27.63 -2.03 6.69
CA TRP A 159 26.35 -1.70 7.32
C TRP A 159 26.09 -0.21 7.13
N HIS A 160 25.15 0.14 6.26
CA HIS A 160 24.67 1.51 6.19
C HIS A 160 23.83 1.81 7.43
N PRO A 161 24.22 2.76 8.31
CA PRO A 161 23.40 3.12 9.45
C PRO A 161 22.08 3.75 8.96
N LEU A 162 20.96 3.29 9.51
CA LEU A 162 19.66 3.86 9.21
C LEU A 162 19.64 5.35 9.60
N LYS A 163 19.19 6.19 8.68
CA LYS A 163 19.13 7.65 8.85
C LYS A 163 18.27 7.98 10.06
N SER A 164 18.85 8.58 11.10
CA SER A 164 18.14 8.94 12.32
C SER A 164 16.96 9.86 11.99
N ALA A 165 15.75 9.37 12.25
CA ALA A 165 14.54 10.15 12.03
C ALA A 165 14.52 11.36 12.98
N LYS A 166 13.93 12.48 12.54
CA LYS A 166 13.90 13.74 13.30
C LYS A 166 12.92 13.67 14.47
N MET A 167 13.33 12.98 15.54
CA MET A 167 12.59 12.81 16.80
C MET A 167 12.10 14.13 17.39
N GLU A 168 12.86 15.23 17.21
CA GLU A 168 12.48 16.60 17.61
C GLU A 168 11.07 16.99 17.15
N ARG A 169 10.70 16.68 15.90
CA ARG A 169 9.37 17.01 15.36
C ARG A 169 8.27 16.15 15.97
N LEU A 170 8.56 14.88 16.24
CA LEU A 170 7.62 13.97 16.91
C LEU A 170 7.43 14.38 18.37
N TRP A 171 8.50 14.79 19.06
CA TRP A 171 8.47 15.32 20.42
C TRP A 171 7.67 16.62 20.53
N LEU A 172 7.83 17.57 19.62
CA LEU A 172 7.02 18.81 19.63
C LEU A 172 5.52 18.52 19.47
N VAL A 173 5.15 17.62 18.56
CA VAL A 173 3.75 17.18 18.40
C VAL A 173 3.25 16.46 19.66
N ALA A 174 4.03 15.53 20.23
CA ALA A 174 3.68 14.81 21.45
C ALA A 174 3.48 15.75 22.66
N ILE A 175 4.37 16.74 22.85
CA ILE A 175 4.23 17.77 23.89
C ILE A 175 2.96 18.60 23.68
N THR A 176 2.66 18.99 22.44
CA THR A 176 1.45 19.77 22.12
C THR A 176 0.18 18.99 22.43
N VAL A 177 0.14 17.70 22.06
CA VAL A 177 -0.98 16.80 22.36
C VAL A 177 -1.11 16.56 23.87
N ALA A 178 0.00 16.39 24.59
CA ALA A 178 -0.01 16.20 26.05
C ALA A 178 -0.56 17.42 26.79
N ILE A 179 -0.16 18.64 26.40
CA ILE A 179 -0.68 19.89 26.98
C ILE A 179 -2.18 20.05 26.71
N ALA A 180 -2.62 19.77 25.47
CA ALA A 180 -4.04 19.81 25.11
C ALA A 180 -4.86 18.77 25.88
N PHE A 181 -4.32 17.56 26.06
CA PHE A 181 -4.98 16.49 26.82
C PHE A 181 -5.05 16.82 28.33
N PHE A 182 -4.01 17.42 28.92
CA PHE A 182 -4.04 17.87 30.31
C PHE A 182 -5.12 18.94 30.54
N TRP A 183 -5.24 19.92 29.64
CA TRP A 183 -6.32 20.92 29.69
C TRP A 183 -7.71 20.29 29.51
N LEU A 184 -7.87 19.38 28.55
CA LEU A 184 -9.13 18.64 28.35
C LEU A 184 -9.53 17.87 29.61
N LEU A 185 -8.58 17.16 30.24
CA LEU A 185 -8.81 16.36 31.44
C LEU A 185 -9.13 17.24 32.65
N ARG A 186 -8.47 18.39 32.80
CA ARG A 186 -8.80 19.39 33.83
C ARG A 186 -10.23 19.89 33.69
N VAL A 187 -10.62 20.37 32.50
CA VAL A 187 -11.99 20.85 32.23
C VAL A 187 -13.03 19.75 32.39
N LEU A 188 -12.73 18.51 31.97
CA LEU A 188 -13.62 17.37 32.12
C LEU A 188 -13.87 17.02 33.60
N VAL A 189 -12.84 17.08 34.45
CA VAL A 189 -12.97 16.83 35.89
C VAL A 189 -13.68 17.98 36.59
N GLU A 190 -13.34 19.25 36.29
CA GLU A 190 -14.04 20.44 36.80
C GLU A 190 -15.54 20.37 36.47
N PHE A 191 -15.90 20.14 35.20
CA PHE A 191 -17.29 19.99 34.75
C PHE A 191 -18.02 18.80 35.37
N ALA A 192 -17.35 17.65 35.53
CA ALA A 192 -17.94 16.48 36.18
C ALA A 192 -18.22 16.74 37.67
N MET A 193 -17.29 17.41 38.37
CA MET A 193 -17.46 17.80 39.77
C MET A 193 -18.63 18.78 39.94
N GLU A 194 -18.73 19.81 39.11
CA GLU A 194 -19.88 20.75 39.10
C GLU A 194 -21.20 20.03 38.82
N THR A 195 -21.23 19.15 37.81
CA THR A 195 -22.43 18.39 37.42
C THR A 195 -22.91 17.48 38.56
N ILE A 196 -22.00 16.70 39.15
CA ILE A 196 -22.33 15.78 40.25
C ILE A 196 -22.74 16.57 41.50
N ASN A 197 -22.08 17.70 41.79
CA ASN A 197 -22.41 18.58 42.91
C ASN A 197 -23.82 19.18 42.75
N SER A 198 -24.16 19.70 41.56
CA SER A 198 -25.50 20.22 41.25
C SER A 198 -26.59 19.16 41.48
N ILE A 199 -26.36 17.93 40.99
CA ILE A 199 -27.27 16.78 41.21
C ILE A 199 -27.36 16.42 42.70
N LEU A 200 -26.25 16.44 43.45
CA LEU A 200 -26.24 16.13 44.89
C LEU A 200 -26.99 17.16 45.73
N VAL A 201 -26.94 18.45 45.38
CA VAL A 201 -27.69 19.51 46.07
C VAL A 201 -29.20 19.33 45.89
N GLU A 202 -29.66 18.77 44.78
CA GLU A 202 -31.07 18.47 44.52
C GLU A 202 -31.54 17.14 45.14
N LEU A 203 -30.62 16.27 45.58
CA LEU A 203 -30.95 14.99 46.24
C LEU A 203 -31.00 15.13 47.78
N PRO A 204 -32.19 15.06 48.42
CA PRO A 204 -32.34 15.35 49.86
C PRO A 204 -31.74 14.30 50.81
N TRP A 205 -31.15 13.21 50.29
CA TRP A 205 -30.67 12.07 51.08
C TRP A 205 -29.14 11.89 51.05
N PHE A 206 -28.40 12.64 50.23
CA PHE A 206 -26.95 12.53 50.14
C PHE A 206 -26.24 13.69 50.83
N GLN A 207 -25.20 13.38 51.62
CA GLN A 207 -24.31 14.40 52.14
C GLN A 207 -23.26 14.80 51.10
N PRO A 208 -22.83 16.08 51.06
CA PRO A 208 -21.77 16.54 50.16
C PRO A 208 -20.47 15.79 50.43
N PHE A 209 -20.01 15.00 49.47
CA PHE A 209 -18.81 14.17 49.62
C PHE A 209 -17.57 15.06 49.59
N GLN A 210 -16.77 15.09 50.67
CA GLN A 210 -15.72 16.11 50.85
C GLN A 210 -14.64 16.12 49.76
N LEU A 211 -14.37 14.98 49.12
CA LEU A 211 -13.45 14.90 47.98
C LEU A 211 -13.94 15.76 46.79
N LEU A 212 -15.26 15.89 46.64
CA LEU A 212 -15.94 16.59 45.56
C LEU A 212 -16.01 18.11 45.74
N TYR A 213 -15.64 18.61 46.93
CA TYR A 213 -15.61 20.03 47.30
C TYR A 213 -14.18 20.58 47.41
N ARG A 214 -13.18 19.78 47.05
CA ARG A 214 -11.77 20.17 47.01
C ARG A 214 -11.38 20.49 45.57
N ASP A 215 -10.56 21.52 45.37
CA ASP A 215 -10.02 21.88 44.06
C ASP A 215 -9.39 20.65 43.37
N PRO A 216 -9.99 20.12 42.27
CA PRO A 216 -9.46 18.93 41.60
C PRO A 216 -8.12 19.23 40.90
N THR A 217 -7.89 20.51 40.60
CA THR A 217 -6.70 21.07 39.98
C THR A 217 -5.44 20.78 40.79
N VAL A 218 -5.50 20.99 42.10
CA VAL A 218 -4.41 20.70 43.04
C VAL A 218 -4.13 19.19 43.11
N ALA A 219 -5.16 18.34 43.00
CA ALA A 219 -4.97 16.89 42.95
C ALA A 219 -4.26 16.46 41.64
N LEU A 220 -4.65 17.02 40.50
CA LEU A 220 -4.01 16.77 39.20
C LEU A 220 -2.55 17.28 39.16
N GLU A 221 -2.29 18.46 39.72
CA GLU A 221 -0.96 19.05 39.80
C GLU A 221 -0.04 18.22 40.72
N ILE A 222 -0.56 17.70 41.84
CA ILE A 222 0.17 16.78 42.72
C ILE A 222 0.45 15.44 42.04
N THR A 223 -0.51 14.83 41.33
CA THR A 223 -0.26 13.54 40.63
C THR A 223 0.74 13.70 39.48
N LEU A 224 0.72 14.82 38.76
CA LEU A 224 1.68 15.14 37.70
C LEU A 224 3.08 15.47 38.25
N ALA A 225 3.19 15.96 39.50
CA ALA A 225 4.47 16.20 40.17
C ALA A 225 5.09 14.94 40.84
N ILE A 226 4.37 13.81 40.86
CA ILE A 226 4.80 12.52 41.45
C ILE A 226 5.16 11.49 40.38
N LEU A 227 4.73 11.70 39.12
CA LEU A 227 4.87 10.78 37.99
C LEU A 227 6.15 11.02 37.15
#